data_AF-A0A1X0NFN4-F1
#
_entry.id   AF-A0A1X0NFN4-F1
#
_cell.length_a   1.000
_cell.length_b   1.000
_cell.length_c   1.000
_cell.angle_alpha   90.00
_cell.angle_beta   90.00
_cell.angle_gamma   90.00
#
_symmetry.space_group_name_H-M   'P 1'
#
loop_
_entity.id
_entity.type
_entity.pdbx_description
1 polymer ?
#
loop_
_entity_poly.entity_id
_entity_poly.type
_entity_poly.pdbx_seq_one_letter_code
_entity_poly.pdbx_strand_id
1 'polypeptide(L)'
;VFATNLPHWADEKTESETVRKFHASLKDEKKRTPLSLRAFAMMELIKVVLSWVDVINDRSIFQFFYTNIVVTVDDMVYGSFADEIECAVLGITSSKYCTLNYGATHISVWSMSRALNPTVAELFPPVTASMLYVEPSNDGFTLPQLMGVIIGALALLLLLVGVLVLLLCRRRSARDN
;
A
#
# COMPACT_ATOMS: atom_id res chain seq x y z
N VAL A 1 -16.43 -2.17 11.32
CA VAL A 1 -15.45 -1.24 10.71
C VAL A 1 -15.25 -1.65 9.27
N PHE A 2 -14.95 -0.71 8.38
CA PHE A 2 -14.69 -0.99 6.96
C PHE A 2 -13.75 0.08 6.39
N ALA A 3 -13.10 -0.22 5.26
CA ALA A 3 -12.27 0.72 4.52
C ALA A 3 -13.03 1.28 3.32
N THR A 4 -12.80 2.55 3.00
CA THR A 4 -13.42 3.24 1.86
C THR A 4 -12.52 4.35 1.34
N ASN A 5 -12.52 4.56 0.03
CA ASN A 5 -11.95 5.73 -0.62
C ASN A 5 -13.01 6.76 -1.03
N LEU A 6 -14.30 6.44 -0.83
CA LEU A 6 -15.38 7.39 -1.09
C LEU A 6 -15.44 8.45 0.01
N PRO A 7 -15.61 9.72 -0.35
CA PRO A 7 -15.89 10.79 0.60
C PRO A 7 -17.27 10.60 1.24
N HIS A 8 -17.53 11.32 2.35
CA HIS A 8 -18.79 11.15 3.08
C HIS A 8 -19.97 11.77 2.31
N TRP A 9 -20.98 10.94 1.99
CA TRP A 9 -22.12 11.29 1.13
C TRP A 9 -23.03 12.40 1.69
N ALA A 10 -23.11 12.56 3.00
CA ALA A 10 -23.97 13.55 3.67
C ALA A 10 -23.20 14.74 4.26
N ASP A 11 -21.91 14.90 3.96
CA ASP A 11 -21.13 15.99 4.55
C ASP A 11 -21.39 17.30 3.81
N GLU A 12 -22.17 18.20 4.43
CA GLU A 12 -22.51 19.52 3.89
C GLU A 12 -21.33 20.51 3.95
N LYS A 13 -20.28 20.21 4.73
CA LYS A 13 -19.05 21.04 4.82
C LYS A 13 -17.87 20.38 4.12
N THR A 14 -18.17 19.56 3.11
CA THR A 14 -17.18 18.79 2.38
C THR A 14 -16.30 19.67 1.47
N GLU A 15 -15.00 19.39 1.47
CA GLU A 15 -14.06 19.92 0.47
C GLU A 15 -14.03 19.05 -0.80
N SER A 16 -14.69 17.89 -0.80
CA SER A 16 -14.73 16.98 -1.94
C SER A 16 -15.53 17.57 -3.09
N GLU A 17 -14.89 17.72 -4.26
CA GLU A 17 -15.57 18.14 -5.48
C GLU A 17 -16.62 17.13 -5.93
N THR A 18 -16.34 15.84 -5.80
CA THR A 18 -17.28 14.75 -6.09
C THR A 18 -18.55 14.89 -5.28
N VAL A 19 -18.46 15.13 -3.95
CA VAL A 19 -19.64 15.29 -3.10
C VAL A 19 -20.40 16.57 -3.43
N ARG A 20 -19.70 17.68 -3.70
CA ARG A 20 -20.35 18.94 -4.11
C ARG A 20 -21.15 18.77 -5.40
N LYS A 21 -20.58 18.11 -6.43
CA LYS A 21 -21.29 17.80 -7.68
C LYS A 21 -22.44 16.81 -7.48
N PHE A 22 -22.26 15.83 -6.61
CA PHE A 22 -23.33 14.90 -6.23
C PHE A 22 -24.51 15.63 -5.56
N HIS A 23 -24.25 16.50 -4.59
CA HIS A 23 -25.28 17.31 -3.92
C HIS A 23 -25.98 18.27 -4.87
N ALA A 24 -25.24 18.88 -5.79
CA ALA A 24 -25.79 19.75 -6.83
C ALA A 24 -26.69 18.99 -7.82
N SER A 25 -26.30 17.76 -8.17
CA SER A 25 -27.05 16.90 -9.10
C SER A 25 -28.29 16.28 -8.44
N LEU A 26 -28.20 15.93 -7.16
CA LEU A 26 -29.27 15.31 -6.39
C LEU A 26 -29.74 16.25 -5.26
N LYS A 27 -30.58 17.21 -5.62
CA LYS A 27 -31.11 18.24 -4.70
C LYS A 27 -32.01 17.68 -3.59
N ASP A 28 -32.66 16.55 -3.83
CA ASP A 28 -33.50 15.88 -2.84
C ASP A 28 -32.61 15.13 -1.84
N GLU A 29 -32.42 15.72 -0.66
CA GLU A 29 -31.60 15.16 0.43
C GLU A 29 -32.01 13.75 0.82
N LYS A 30 -33.30 13.40 0.74
CA LYS A 30 -33.78 12.05 1.11
C LYS A 30 -33.30 10.97 0.15
N LYS A 31 -32.88 11.35 -1.07
CA LYS A 31 -32.31 10.44 -2.06
C LYS A 31 -30.80 10.36 -1.96
N ARG A 32 -30.16 11.28 -1.22
CA ARG A 32 -28.73 11.21 -0.94
C ARG A 32 -28.49 10.06 0.01
N THR A 33 -27.73 9.07 -0.44
CA THR A 33 -27.40 7.86 0.30
C THR A 33 -25.97 7.42 -0.06
N PRO A 34 -25.32 6.56 0.74
CA PRO A 34 -24.05 5.96 0.35
C PRO A 34 -24.13 5.28 -1.03
N LEU A 35 -25.25 4.60 -1.32
CA LEU A 35 -25.44 3.88 -2.57
C LEU A 35 -25.59 4.83 -3.76
N SER A 36 -26.35 5.91 -3.62
CA SER A 36 -26.51 6.90 -4.69
C SER A 36 -25.21 7.66 -4.95
N LEU A 37 -24.39 7.95 -3.92
CA LEU A 37 -23.06 8.55 -4.13
C LEU A 37 -22.17 7.59 -4.92
N ARG A 38 -22.14 6.30 -4.55
CA ARG A 38 -21.38 5.29 -5.29
C ARG A 38 -21.82 5.21 -6.76
N ALA A 39 -23.11 5.21 -7.02
CA ALA A 39 -23.65 5.20 -8.38
C ALA A 39 -23.27 6.48 -9.14
N PHE A 40 -23.34 7.64 -8.49
CA PHE A 40 -22.92 8.92 -9.06
C PHE A 40 -21.43 8.91 -9.45
N ALA A 41 -20.54 8.53 -8.53
CA ALA A 41 -19.10 8.44 -8.77
C ALA A 41 -18.77 7.47 -9.91
N MET A 42 -19.43 6.31 -9.97
CA MET A 42 -19.29 5.37 -11.10
C MET A 42 -19.71 6.02 -12.43
N MET A 43 -20.82 6.75 -12.46
CA MET A 43 -21.29 7.38 -13.70
C MET A 43 -20.36 8.50 -14.16
N GLU A 44 -19.81 9.31 -13.24
CA GLU A 44 -18.81 10.31 -13.58
C GLU A 44 -17.53 9.65 -14.14
N LEU A 45 -17.08 8.54 -13.56
CA LEU A 45 -15.98 7.75 -14.13
C LEU A 45 -16.29 7.26 -15.54
N ILE A 46 -17.46 6.67 -15.76
CA ILE A 46 -17.85 6.20 -17.10
C ILE A 46 -17.91 7.36 -18.10
N LYS A 47 -18.40 8.54 -17.71
CA LYS A 47 -18.38 9.72 -18.60
C LYS A 47 -16.96 10.08 -19.04
N VAL A 48 -16.01 10.09 -18.11
CA VAL A 48 -14.60 10.34 -18.43
C VAL A 48 -14.07 9.24 -19.35
N VAL A 49 -14.28 7.97 -19.04
CA VAL A 49 -13.82 6.86 -19.90
C VAL A 49 -14.38 6.99 -21.33
N LEU A 50 -15.68 7.29 -21.45
CA LEU A 50 -16.35 7.43 -22.73
C LEU A 50 -15.84 8.62 -23.55
N SER A 51 -15.27 9.65 -22.93
CA SER A 51 -14.68 10.78 -23.67
C SER A 51 -13.28 10.49 -24.20
N TRP A 52 -12.66 9.38 -23.81
CA TRP A 52 -11.31 8.97 -24.22
C TRP A 52 -11.31 7.83 -25.25
N VAL A 53 -12.43 7.15 -25.45
CA VAL A 53 -12.54 6.04 -26.41
C VAL A 53 -13.14 6.54 -27.73
N ASP A 54 -12.48 6.24 -28.84
CA ASP A 54 -12.93 6.66 -30.17
C ASP A 54 -14.24 5.98 -30.59
N VAL A 55 -14.45 4.74 -30.15
CA VAL A 55 -15.62 3.93 -30.45
C VAL A 55 -16.14 3.31 -29.17
N ILE A 56 -17.38 3.61 -28.82
CA ILE A 56 -18.06 3.09 -27.63
C ILE A 56 -18.47 1.64 -27.91
N ASN A 57 -17.65 0.70 -27.46
CA ASN A 57 -17.97 -0.73 -27.40
C ASN A 57 -17.28 -1.37 -26.19
N ASP A 58 -17.67 -2.60 -25.87
CA ASP A 58 -17.15 -3.38 -24.74
C ASP A 58 -15.63 -3.52 -24.80
N ARG A 59 -15.08 -3.82 -25.98
CA ARG A 59 -13.65 -3.98 -26.18
C ARG A 59 -12.86 -2.70 -25.93
N SER A 60 -13.31 -1.56 -26.43
CA SER A 60 -12.64 -0.27 -26.26
C SER A 60 -12.65 0.16 -24.80
N ILE A 61 -13.79 -0.01 -24.11
CA ILE A 61 -13.91 0.33 -22.67
C ILE A 61 -13.04 -0.59 -21.83
N PHE A 62 -13.06 -1.90 -22.10
CA PHE A 62 -12.18 -2.85 -21.43
C PHE A 62 -10.70 -2.50 -21.68
N GLN A 63 -10.32 -2.27 -22.94
CA GLN A 63 -8.96 -1.91 -23.30
C GLN A 63 -8.52 -0.60 -22.64
N PHE A 64 -9.42 0.38 -22.48
CA PHE A 64 -9.13 1.60 -21.75
C PHE A 64 -8.68 1.29 -20.31
N PHE A 65 -9.44 0.51 -19.55
CA PHE A 65 -9.09 0.21 -18.16
C PHE A 65 -7.84 -0.67 -18.00
N TYR A 66 -7.50 -1.49 -19.01
CA TYR A 66 -6.31 -2.33 -18.98
C TYR A 66 -5.04 -1.62 -19.48
N THR A 67 -5.19 -0.57 -20.28
CA THR A 67 -4.07 0.16 -20.88
C THR A 67 -3.76 1.45 -20.13
N ASN A 68 -4.79 2.11 -19.58
CA ASN A 68 -4.62 3.33 -18.83
C ASN A 68 -4.34 3.02 -17.37
N ILE A 69 -3.28 3.66 -16.89
CA ILE A 69 -2.70 3.40 -15.57
C ILE A 69 -3.46 4.19 -14.51
N VAL A 70 -3.91 5.41 -14.81
CA VAL A 70 -4.60 6.30 -13.86
C VAL A 70 -5.72 7.06 -14.57
N VAL A 71 -6.87 7.16 -13.89
CA VAL A 71 -8.02 7.97 -14.29
C VAL A 71 -8.39 8.86 -13.11
N THR A 72 -8.36 10.16 -13.32
CA THR A 72 -8.78 11.13 -12.30
C THR A 72 -10.13 11.70 -12.69
N VAL A 73 -11.04 11.73 -11.72
CA VAL A 73 -12.37 12.32 -11.84
C VAL A 73 -12.57 13.18 -10.62
N ASP A 74 -12.60 14.50 -10.82
CA ASP A 74 -12.66 15.47 -9.72
C ASP A 74 -11.51 15.24 -8.71
N ASP A 75 -11.85 15.06 -7.44
CA ASP A 75 -10.93 14.72 -6.35
C ASP A 75 -10.69 13.21 -6.18
N MET A 76 -11.31 12.37 -7.02
CA MET A 76 -11.14 10.92 -6.97
C MET A 76 -10.13 10.43 -8.00
N VAL A 77 -9.28 9.48 -7.60
CA VAL A 77 -8.30 8.83 -8.49
C VAL A 77 -8.54 7.33 -8.52
N TYR A 78 -8.62 6.77 -9.72
CA TYR A 78 -8.84 5.36 -10.01
C TYR A 78 -7.64 4.84 -10.81
N GLY A 79 -7.16 3.63 -10.54
CA GLY A 79 -6.04 3.04 -11.28
C GLY A 79 -4.89 2.63 -10.37
N SER A 80 -3.67 2.55 -10.90
CA SER A 80 -2.51 2.12 -10.12
C SER A 80 -1.78 3.30 -9.50
N PHE A 81 -1.38 3.14 -8.24
CA PHE A 81 -0.72 4.20 -7.49
C PHE A 81 0.73 3.84 -7.28
N ALA A 82 1.61 4.70 -7.79
CA ALA A 82 2.96 4.85 -7.28
C ALA A 82 2.98 6.14 -6.46
N ASP A 83 3.51 6.06 -5.24
CA ASP A 83 3.98 7.22 -4.50
C ASP A 83 5.45 7.42 -4.86
N GLU A 84 5.72 7.78 -6.12
CA GLU A 84 7.04 8.21 -6.59
C GLU A 84 6.91 8.84 -7.99
N ILE A 85 7.58 9.96 -8.18
CA ILE A 85 7.57 10.85 -9.37
C ILE A 85 8.00 10.12 -10.67
N GLU A 86 8.49 8.88 -10.58
CA GLU A 86 9.14 8.15 -11.66
C GLU A 86 8.21 7.36 -12.59
N CYS A 87 6.94 7.10 -12.22
CA CYS A 87 6.05 6.29 -13.07
C CYS A 87 5.19 7.11 -14.06
N ALA A 88 5.29 8.45 -14.06
CA ALA A 88 4.49 9.33 -14.92
C ALA A 88 5.25 9.91 -16.14
N VAL A 89 6.54 9.59 -16.30
CA VAL A 89 7.39 10.29 -17.29
C VAL A 89 8.07 9.32 -18.26
N LEU A 90 7.54 9.28 -19.49
CA LEU A 90 8.29 9.07 -20.73
C LEU A 90 9.07 7.75 -20.90
N GLY A 91 8.38 6.62 -21.01
CA GLY A 91 8.90 5.47 -21.79
C GLY A 91 10.24 4.88 -21.33
N ILE A 92 10.57 4.93 -20.03
CA ILE A 92 11.78 4.31 -19.49
C ILE A 92 11.43 3.03 -18.74
N THR A 93 12.10 1.96 -19.15
CA THR A 93 12.08 0.61 -18.59
C THR A 93 12.81 0.56 -17.25
N SER A 94 12.08 0.68 -16.14
CA SER A 94 12.52 0.09 -14.87
C SER A 94 11.32 -0.56 -14.19
N SER A 95 11.02 -1.78 -14.64
CA SER A 95 9.84 -2.57 -14.25
C SER A 95 9.88 -3.11 -12.81
N LYS A 96 10.78 -2.61 -11.96
CA LYS A 96 11.00 -3.18 -10.62
C LYS A 96 10.31 -2.41 -9.49
N TYR A 97 9.92 -1.15 -9.70
CA TYR A 97 9.43 -0.27 -8.62
C TYR A 97 8.07 0.40 -8.86
N CYS A 98 7.51 0.34 -10.07
CA CYS A 98 6.10 0.71 -10.29
C CYS A 98 5.19 -0.44 -9.82
N THR A 99 5.21 -0.75 -8.53
CA THR A 99 4.35 -1.79 -7.94
C THR A 99 2.96 -1.20 -7.70
N LEU A 100 2.02 -1.70 -8.49
CA LEU A 100 0.66 -1.18 -8.66
C LEU A 100 -0.17 -1.33 -7.38
N ASN A 101 -0.51 -0.27 -6.64
CA ASN A 101 -1.66 -0.31 -5.72
C ASN A 101 -2.92 -0.64 -6.54
N TYR A 102 -3.59 -1.74 -6.23
CA TYR A 102 -4.82 -2.17 -6.91
C TYR A 102 -6.02 -1.27 -6.53
N GLY A 103 -6.09 -0.05 -7.07
CA GLY A 103 -7.37 0.56 -7.45
C GLY A 103 -7.95 1.71 -6.62
N ALA A 104 -7.42 2.08 -5.43
CA ALA A 104 -7.89 3.28 -4.71
C ALA A 104 -6.80 4.08 -3.92
N THR A 105 -6.86 5.42 -3.98
CA THR A 105 -6.15 6.38 -3.09
C THR A 105 -7.01 6.80 -1.90
N HIS A 106 -6.40 7.51 -0.94
CA HIS A 106 -7.12 8.18 0.16
C HIS A 106 -8.05 7.21 0.88
N ILE A 107 -7.55 6.00 1.14
CA ILE A 107 -8.30 4.96 1.82
C ILE A 107 -8.36 5.36 3.29
N SER A 108 -9.58 5.59 3.77
CA SER A 108 -9.87 5.86 5.17
C SER A 108 -10.59 4.67 5.78
N VAL A 109 -10.52 4.56 7.10
CA VAL A 109 -11.18 3.47 7.85
C VAL A 109 -12.28 4.04 8.71
N TRP A 110 -13.50 3.56 8.50
CA TRP A 110 -14.70 4.12 9.12
C TRP A 110 -15.40 3.09 10.02
N SER A 111 -16.02 3.62 11.07
CA SER A 111 -17.05 2.90 11.82
C SER A 111 -18.36 2.87 11.01
N MET A 112 -19.24 1.91 11.31
CA MET A 112 -20.55 1.87 10.66
C MET A 112 -21.40 3.10 11.01
N SER A 113 -21.22 3.66 12.20
CA SER A 113 -21.86 4.92 12.62
C SER A 113 -21.41 6.11 11.79
N ARG A 114 -20.11 6.21 11.44
CA ARG A 114 -19.63 7.26 10.53
C ARG A 114 -20.28 7.17 9.17
N ALA A 115 -20.52 5.97 8.63
CA ALA A 115 -21.20 5.81 7.35
C ALA A 115 -22.60 6.47 7.30
N LEU A 116 -23.24 6.64 8.45
CA LEU A 116 -24.58 7.22 8.59
C LEU A 116 -24.57 8.69 9.06
N ASN A 117 -23.49 9.12 9.71
CA ASN A 117 -23.38 10.45 10.31
C ASN A 117 -21.97 11.04 10.10
N PRO A 118 -21.84 12.14 9.32
CA PRO A 118 -20.54 12.74 9.00
C PRO A 118 -19.79 13.29 10.21
N THR A 119 -20.51 13.63 11.30
CA THR A 119 -19.92 14.21 12.50
C THR A 119 -19.10 13.20 13.33
N VAL A 120 -19.32 11.90 13.12
CA VAL A 120 -18.54 10.85 13.77
C VAL A 120 -17.20 10.75 13.09
N ALA A 121 -16.10 11.00 13.82
CA ALA A 121 -14.74 10.97 13.27
C ALA A 121 -14.35 9.64 12.62
N GLU A 122 -13.37 9.71 11.71
CA GLU A 122 -12.73 8.54 11.11
C GLU A 122 -11.98 7.74 12.17
N LEU A 123 -11.92 6.42 12.01
CA LEU A 123 -11.05 5.58 12.84
C LEU A 123 -9.60 5.73 12.41
N PHE A 124 -9.37 5.82 11.10
CA PHE A 124 -8.08 6.19 10.52
C PHE A 124 -8.29 7.19 9.38
N PRO A 125 -7.49 8.27 9.35
CA PRO A 125 -7.58 9.30 8.31
C PRO A 125 -7.25 8.72 6.92
N PRO A 126 -7.59 9.42 5.82
CA PRO A 126 -7.37 8.92 4.48
C PRO A 126 -5.87 8.83 4.19
N VAL A 127 -5.39 7.62 3.88
CA VAL A 127 -4.00 7.36 3.53
C VAL A 127 -3.91 6.69 2.16
N THR A 128 -2.88 7.04 1.41
CA THR A 128 -2.51 6.33 0.18
C THR A 128 -1.30 5.47 0.51
N ALA A 129 -1.51 4.19 0.79
CA ALA A 129 -0.43 3.30 1.14
C ALA A 129 0.41 2.97 -0.11
N SER A 130 1.74 3.05 0.03
CA SER A 130 2.65 2.39 -0.91
C SER A 130 2.52 0.87 -0.71
N MET A 131 2.41 0.12 -1.81
CA MET A 131 2.45 -1.35 -1.76
C MET A 131 3.87 -1.90 -1.88
N LEU A 132 4.89 -1.04 -1.81
CA LEU A 132 6.25 -1.49 -1.60
C LEU A 132 6.28 -2.18 -0.23
N TYR A 133 6.34 -3.51 -0.26
CA TYR A 133 6.64 -4.28 0.93
C TYR A 133 8.06 -3.92 1.35
N VAL A 134 8.18 -2.97 2.26
CA VAL A 134 9.40 -2.76 3.02
C VAL A 134 9.38 -3.87 4.05
N GLU A 135 10.22 -4.89 3.82
CA GLU A 135 10.44 -5.91 4.82
C GLU A 135 10.82 -5.18 6.11
N PRO A 136 10.03 -5.34 7.21
CA PRO A 136 10.32 -4.66 8.46
C PRO A 136 11.77 -4.99 8.75
N SER A 137 12.60 -3.95 8.97
CA SER A 137 14.03 -4.08 9.13
C SER A 137 14.28 -5.32 9.97
N ASN A 138 14.72 -6.39 9.32
CA ASN A 138 15.03 -7.61 10.02
C ASN A 138 16.23 -7.17 10.83
N ASP A 139 16.00 -6.79 12.09
CA ASP A 139 17.01 -6.49 13.10
C ASP A 139 17.70 -7.82 13.44
N GLY A 140 18.20 -8.50 12.41
CA GLY A 140 19.29 -9.44 12.53
C GLY A 140 20.50 -8.70 13.07
N PHE A 141 21.51 -9.47 13.45
CA PHE A 141 22.71 -8.92 14.04
C PHE A 141 23.25 -7.76 13.20
N THR A 142 23.43 -6.61 13.84
CA THR A 142 24.18 -5.52 13.23
C THR A 142 25.53 -6.07 12.80
N LEU A 143 26.08 -5.55 11.69
CA LEU A 143 27.37 -5.98 11.16
C LEU A 143 28.47 -6.14 12.24
N PRO A 144 28.61 -5.24 13.24
CA PRO A 144 29.53 -5.45 14.36
C PRO A 144 29.15 -6.61 15.30
N GLN A 145 27.86 -6.84 15.58
CA GLN A 145 27.41 -8.00 16.38
C GLN A 145 27.71 -9.32 15.66
N LEU A 146 27.47 -9.39 14.35
CA LEU A 146 27.78 -10.59 13.55
C LEU A 146 29.28 -10.90 13.59
N MET A 147 30.12 -9.87 13.40
CA MET A 147 31.58 -10.01 13.50
C MET A 147 32.02 -10.47 14.88
N GLY A 148 31.41 -9.94 15.94
CA GLY A 148 31.65 -10.37 17.32
C GLY A 148 31.34 -11.85 17.54
N VAL A 149 30.19 -12.32 17.03
CA VAL A 149 29.79 -13.74 17.13
C VAL A 149 30.78 -14.65 16.39
N ILE A 150 31.20 -14.26 15.18
CA ILE A 150 32.16 -15.05 14.39
C ILE A 150 33.52 -15.15 15.09
N ILE A 151 34.07 -14.03 15.56
CA ILE A 151 35.37 -14.01 16.23
C ILE A 151 35.31 -14.79 17.55
N GLY A 152 34.24 -14.61 18.32
CA GLY A 152 34.04 -15.34 19.57
C GLY A 152 33.95 -16.84 19.37
N ALA A 153 33.22 -17.29 18.34
CA ALA A 153 33.11 -18.70 18.00
C ALA A 153 34.47 -19.31 17.58
N LEU A 154 35.25 -18.59 16.76
CA LEU A 154 36.58 -19.04 16.35
C LEU A 154 37.55 -19.13 17.53
N ALA A 155 37.55 -18.13 18.43
CA ALA A 155 38.40 -18.13 19.61
C ALA A 155 38.05 -19.29 20.57
N LEU A 156 36.76 -19.55 20.79
CA LEU A 156 36.29 -20.66 21.61
C LEU A 156 36.71 -22.02 21.02
N LEU A 157 36.59 -22.18 19.69
CA LEU A 157 36.97 -23.41 18.99
C LEU A 157 38.48 -23.67 19.12
N LEU A 158 39.32 -22.64 18.94
CA LEU A 158 40.77 -22.75 19.13
C LEU A 158 41.14 -23.13 20.58
N LEU A 159 40.47 -22.55 21.57
CA LEU A 159 40.66 -22.91 22.98
C LEU A 159 40.30 -24.37 23.24
N LEU A 160 39.16 -24.85 22.72
CA LEU A 160 38.74 -26.24 22.86
C LEU A 160 39.75 -27.21 22.24
N VAL A 161 40.26 -26.92 21.05
CA VAL A 161 41.32 -27.72 20.41
C VAL A 161 42.59 -27.74 21.26
N GLY A 162 43.02 -26.58 21.78
CA GLY A 162 44.19 -26.50 22.65
C GLY A 162 44.06 -27.33 23.93
N VAL A 163 42.90 -27.26 24.60
CA VAL A 163 42.60 -28.08 25.78
C VAL A 163 42.61 -29.57 25.44
N LEU A 164 42.00 -29.96 24.31
CA LEU A 164 41.97 -31.35 23.87
C LEU A 164 43.39 -31.89 23.63
N VAL A 165 44.23 -31.13 22.93
CA VAL A 165 45.64 -31.49 22.71
C VAL A 165 46.38 -31.65 24.03
N LEU A 166 46.22 -30.71 24.97
CA LEU A 166 46.87 -30.77 26.28
C LEU A 166 46.42 -31.99 27.09
N LEU A 167 45.13 -32.32 27.07
CA LEU A 167 44.60 -33.53 27.72
C LEU A 167 45.14 -34.81 27.09
N LEU A 168 45.24 -34.87 25.76
CA LEU A 168 45.81 -36.01 25.04
C LEU A 168 47.30 -36.17 25.33
N CYS A 169 48.07 -35.08 25.36
CA CYS A 169 49.49 -35.10 25.72
C CYS A 169 49.70 -35.57 27.17
N ARG A 170 48.94 -35.05 28.13
CA ARG A 170 49.02 -35.49 29.54
C ARG A 170 48.64 -36.96 29.72
N ARG A 171 47.62 -37.46 29.01
CA ARG A 171 47.25 -38.89 29.02
C ARG A 171 48.31 -39.79 28.37
N ARG A 172 49.04 -39.31 27.36
CA ARG A 172 50.16 -40.04 26.76
C ARG A 172 51.32 -40.17 27.76
N SER A 173 51.73 -39.09 28.41
CA SER A 173 52.81 -39.14 29.42
C SER A 173 52.46 -39.98 30.65
N ALA A 174 51.19 -40.14 30.99
CA ALA A 174 50.77 -41.03 32.09
C ALA A 174 50.75 -42.53 31.69
N ARG A 175 50.90 -42.86 30.40
CA ARG A 175 50.89 -44.24 29.88
C ARG A 175 52.30 -44.78 29.63
N ASP A 176 53.30 -43.90 29.58
CA ASP A 176 54.73 -44.24 29.43
C ASP A 176 55.44 -44.41 30.80
N ASN A 177 54.71 -44.85 31.82
CA ASN A 177 55.23 -45.11 33.17
C ASN A 177 55.02 -46.59 33.53
#